data_AF-A0A1F9R016-F1
#
_entry.id   AF-A0A1F9R016-F1
#
_cell.length_a   1.000
_cell.length_b   1.000
_cell.length_c   1.000
_cell.angle_alpha   90.00
_cell.angle_beta   90.00
_cell.angle_gamma   90.00
#
_symmetry.space_group_name_H-M   'P 1'
#
loop_
_entity.id
_entity.type
_entity.pdbx_description
1 polymer ?
#
loop_
_entity_poly.entity_id
_entity_poly.type
_entity_poly.pdbx_seq_one_letter_code
_entity_poly.pdbx_strand_id
1 'polypeptide(L)'
;MSEKPSQEFEVGDLFVTETALTLKLLPSRKSATVPIRWFAKDGVTNVRRAAKDIQHLVGRLQGANRVVRSLTVMTDQGRSTDLIRTRLVEAVSKAGFEVLP
;
A
#
# COMPACT_ATOMS: atom_id res chain seq x y z
N MET A 1 20.35 -31.33 1.22
CA MET A 1 19.04 -30.67 1.31
C MET A 1 19.23 -29.25 0.82
N SER A 2 18.66 -28.88 -0.32
CA SER A 2 18.78 -27.50 -0.83
C SER A 2 17.98 -26.58 0.08
N GLU A 3 18.68 -25.71 0.82
CA GLU A 3 18.07 -24.63 1.56
C GLU A 3 17.24 -23.81 0.56
N LYS A 4 15.91 -23.79 0.74
CA LYS A 4 15.06 -22.85 0.00
C LYS A 4 15.61 -21.47 0.31
N PRO A 5 15.90 -20.61 -0.70
CA PRO A 5 16.35 -19.26 -0.41
C PRO A 5 15.32 -18.62 0.51
N SER A 6 15.75 -18.22 1.70
CA SER A 6 14.93 -17.52 2.68
C SER A 6 14.28 -16.34 1.98
N GLN A 7 12.99 -16.45 1.70
CA GLN A 7 12.25 -15.42 1.00
C GLN A 7 12.31 -14.15 1.86
N GLU A 8 13.04 -13.14 1.38
CA GLU A 8 13.28 -11.93 2.16
C GLU A 8 11.97 -11.11 2.21
N PHE A 9 11.55 -10.71 3.40
CA PHE A 9 10.31 -9.93 3.56
C PHE A 9 10.58 -8.43 3.46
N GLU A 10 9.60 -7.71 2.92
CA GLU A 10 9.54 -6.25 2.91
C GLU A 10 8.25 -5.74 3.54
N VAL A 11 8.35 -4.56 4.14
CA VAL A 11 7.21 -3.75 4.56
C VAL A 11 7.15 -2.50 3.71
N GLY A 12 5.96 -1.93 3.56
CA GLY A 12 5.78 -0.72 2.76
C GLY A 12 5.04 0.38 3.51
N ASP A 13 5.53 1.61 3.43
CA ASP A 13 4.77 2.80 3.84
C ASP A 13 3.92 3.26 2.66
N LEU A 14 2.60 3.15 2.79
CA LEU A 14 1.62 3.58 1.81
C LEU A 14 1.02 4.92 2.23
N PHE A 15 1.36 5.98 1.51
CA PHE A 15 0.84 7.32 1.72
C PHE A 15 -0.19 7.69 0.64
N VAL A 16 -1.38 8.12 1.06
CA VAL A 16 -2.49 8.46 0.17
C VAL A 16 -2.90 9.91 0.36
N THR A 17 -3.01 10.65 -0.74
CA THR A 17 -3.60 11.98 -0.81
C THR A 17 -4.85 11.95 -1.67
N GLU A 18 -5.60 13.04 -1.77
CA GLU A 18 -6.76 13.13 -2.67
C GLU A 18 -6.40 12.83 -4.14
N THR A 19 -5.16 13.06 -4.55
CA THR A 19 -4.73 12.96 -5.96
C THR A 19 -3.60 11.98 -6.21
N ALA A 20 -2.93 11.45 -5.18
CA ALA A 20 -1.76 10.60 -5.34
C ALA A 20 -1.70 9.44 -4.35
N LEU A 21 -1.16 8.32 -4.82
CA LEU A 21 -0.77 7.15 -4.02
C LEU A 21 0.75 7.01 -4.10
N THR A 22 1.42 7.09 -2.95
CA THR A 22 2.87 6.91 -2.84
C THR A 22 3.18 5.68 -2.00
N LEU A 23 4.10 4.85 -2.47
CA LEU A 23 4.58 3.69 -1.74
C LEU A 23 6.09 3.79 -1.57
N LYS A 24 6.57 3.49 -0.37
CA LYS A 24 7.99 3.34 -0.05
C LYS A 24 8.23 1.98 0.58
N LEU A 25 9.10 1.17 0.00
CA LEU A 25 9.45 -0.16 0.50
C LEU A 25 10.70 -0.12 1.37
N LEU A 26 10.69 -0.91 2.44
CA LEU A 26 11.81 -1.11 3.36
C LEU A 26 12.15 -2.60 3.46
N PRO A 27 13.45 -2.96 3.48
CA PRO A 27 14.62 -2.07 3.49
C PRO A 27 15.17 -1.69 2.11
N SER A 28 14.56 -2.10 0.98
CA SER A 28 15.10 -1.79 -0.36
C SER A 28 15.14 -0.30 -0.71
N ARG A 29 14.45 0.55 0.07
CA ARG A 29 14.35 2.02 -0.13
C ARG A 29 13.76 2.42 -1.47
N LYS A 30 13.14 1.47 -2.20
CA LYS A 30 12.44 1.76 -3.43
C LYS A 30 11.19 2.55 -3.13
N SER A 31 10.90 3.56 -3.93
CA SER A 31 9.66 4.32 -3.81
C SER A 31 9.11 4.67 -5.17
N ALA A 32 7.79 4.84 -5.24
CA ALA A 32 7.17 5.45 -6.39
C ALA A 32 5.78 6.00 -6.05
N THR A 33 5.33 6.90 -6.90
CA THR A 33 4.04 7.55 -6.81
C THR A 33 3.23 7.30 -8.07
N VAL A 34 1.92 7.20 -7.94
CA VAL A 34 0.96 7.17 -9.06
C VAL A 34 -0.18 8.13 -8.79
N PRO A 35 -0.71 8.82 -9.81
CA PRO A 35 -1.91 9.64 -9.65
C PRO A 35 -3.13 8.74 -9.45
N ILE A 36 -4.06 9.17 -8.59
CA ILE A 36 -5.30 8.45 -8.29
C ILE A 36 -6.51 9.38 -8.42
N ARG A 37 -7.71 8.78 -8.46
CA ARG A 37 -9.01 9.50 -8.52
C ARG A 37 -10.08 8.84 -7.66
N TRP A 38 -9.67 7.98 -6.73
CA TRP A 38 -10.57 7.17 -5.92
C TRP A 38 -10.51 7.51 -4.43
N PHE A 39 -9.72 8.50 -4.03
CA PHE A 39 -9.67 9.01 -2.66
C PHE A 39 -10.19 10.44 -2.66
N ALA A 40 -11.17 10.72 -1.80
CA ALA A 40 -11.79 12.03 -1.64
C ALA A 40 -12.06 12.30 -0.16
N LYS A 41 -12.65 13.45 0.18
CA LYS A 41 -12.89 13.91 1.56
C LYS A 41 -13.37 12.84 2.54
N ASP A 42 -14.28 11.97 2.13
CA ASP A 42 -14.88 10.93 2.98
C ASP A 42 -14.18 9.56 2.89
N GLY A 43 -13.08 9.47 2.14
CA GLY A 43 -12.28 8.27 1.95
C GLY A 43 -12.32 7.68 0.54
N VAL A 44 -12.21 6.35 0.45
CA VAL A 44 -12.12 5.61 -0.80
C VAL A 44 -13.50 5.52 -1.47
N THR A 45 -13.65 6.20 -2.60
CA THR A 45 -14.88 6.19 -3.43
C THR A 45 -14.99 4.93 -4.30
N ASN A 46 -13.87 4.27 -4.61
CA ASN A 46 -13.86 3.03 -5.38
C ASN A 46 -12.78 2.05 -4.89
N VAL A 47 -13.17 1.13 -4.01
CA VAL A 47 -12.28 0.14 -3.39
C VAL A 47 -11.63 -0.81 -4.41
N ARG A 48 -12.36 -1.22 -5.47
CA ARG A 48 -11.81 -2.12 -6.50
C ARG A 48 -10.68 -1.45 -7.28
N ARG A 49 -10.85 -0.17 -7.62
CA ARG A 49 -9.82 0.60 -8.33
C ARG A 49 -8.63 0.87 -7.43
N ALA A 50 -8.89 1.27 -6.18
CA ALA A 50 -7.85 1.46 -5.17
C ALA A 50 -6.99 0.21 -4.98
N ALA A 51 -7.61 -0.94 -4.81
CA ALA A 51 -6.91 -2.21 -4.65
C ALA A 51 -6.02 -2.55 -5.85
N LYS A 52 -6.50 -2.32 -7.08
CA LYS A 52 -5.71 -2.53 -8.30
C LYS A 52 -4.49 -1.60 -8.37
N ASP A 53 -4.68 -0.31 -8.05
CA ASP A 53 -3.59 0.67 -8.09
C ASP A 53 -2.52 0.35 -7.02
N ILE A 54 -2.94 -0.07 -5.81
CA ILE A 54 -2.04 -0.52 -4.74
C ILE A 54 -1.26 -1.76 -5.20
N GLN A 55 -1.95 -2.80 -5.69
CA GLN A 55 -1.32 -4.03 -6.16
C GLN A 55 -0.32 -3.76 -7.30
N HIS A 56 -0.70 -2.90 -8.26
CA HIS A 56 0.17 -2.51 -9.35
C HIS A 56 1.42 -1.78 -8.86
N LEU A 57 1.27 -0.84 -7.92
CA LEU A 57 2.39 -0.07 -7.39
C LEU A 57 3.35 -0.96 -6.59
N VAL A 58 2.83 -1.87 -5.75
CA VAL A 58 3.64 -2.86 -5.03
C VAL A 58 4.36 -3.76 -6.03
N GLY A 59 3.65 -4.36 -6.98
CA GLY A 59 4.25 -5.27 -7.97
C GLY A 59 5.32 -4.61 -8.83
N ARG A 60 5.20 -3.31 -9.13
CA ARG A 60 6.21 -2.53 -9.84
C ARG A 60 7.49 -2.31 -9.02
N LEU A 61 7.35 -2.12 -7.70
CA LEU A 61 8.47 -1.82 -6.81
C LEU A 61 9.14 -3.09 -6.26
N GLN A 62 8.34 -4.10 -5.94
CA GLN A 62 8.79 -5.37 -5.38
C GLN A 62 9.81 -6.03 -6.32
N GLY A 63 10.98 -6.40 -5.78
CA GLY A 63 12.00 -7.12 -6.53
C GLY A 63 11.74 -8.62 -6.62
N ALA A 64 12.46 -9.34 -7.49
CA ALA A 64 12.28 -10.77 -7.70
C ALA A 64 12.52 -11.63 -6.43
N ASN A 65 13.31 -11.14 -5.48
CA ASN A 65 13.76 -11.91 -4.31
C ASN A 65 13.04 -11.54 -3.01
N ARG A 66 12.14 -10.56 -3.03
CA ARG A 66 11.49 -10.00 -1.83
C ARG A 66 9.98 -10.00 -1.94
N VAL A 67 9.29 -10.22 -0.82
CA VAL A 67 7.82 -10.20 -0.76
C VAL A 67 7.32 -9.15 0.19
N VAL A 68 6.47 -8.26 -0.31
CA VAL A 68 5.72 -7.29 0.48
C VAL A 68 4.47 -7.97 1.03
N ARG A 69 4.34 -8.06 2.36
CA ARG A 69 3.14 -8.64 3.01
C ARG A 69 2.29 -7.61 3.71
N SER A 70 2.92 -6.60 4.31
CA SER A 70 2.25 -5.68 5.20
C SER A 70 2.59 -4.24 4.81
N LEU A 71 1.56 -3.38 4.87
CA LEU A 71 1.65 -1.96 4.54
C LEU A 71 1.22 -1.11 5.74
N THR A 72 2.05 -0.14 6.11
CA THR A 72 1.67 0.93 7.04
C THR A 72 0.95 2.00 6.24
N VAL A 73 -0.27 2.38 6.64
CA VAL A 73 -1.13 3.26 5.84
C VAL A 73 -1.20 4.64 6.47
N MET A 74 -0.99 5.68 5.66
CA MET A 74 -1.02 7.07 6.08
C MET A 74 -1.77 7.93 5.06
N THR A 75 -2.41 9.01 5.52
CA THR A 75 -3.10 9.96 4.66
C THR A 75 -2.68 11.40 4.95
N ASP A 76 -2.83 12.29 3.97
CA ASP A 76 -2.59 13.74 4.12
C ASP A 76 -3.60 14.44 5.04
N GLN A 77 -4.75 13.80 5.30
CA GLN A 77 -5.73 14.24 6.29
C GLN A 77 -5.27 14.05 7.76
N GLY A 78 -4.01 13.62 7.98
CA GLY A 78 -3.36 13.57 9.29
C GLY A 78 -3.87 12.48 10.23
N ARG A 79 -3.39 12.52 11.48
CA ARG A 79 -3.69 11.54 12.55
C ARG A 79 -5.17 11.50 12.99
N SER A 80 -5.97 12.49 12.62
CA SER A 80 -7.39 12.62 12.96
C SER A 80 -8.31 11.76 12.08
N THR A 81 -7.77 11.17 11.01
CA THR A 81 -8.57 10.41 10.05
C THR A 81 -8.67 8.96 10.47
N ASP A 82 -9.89 8.55 10.80
CA ASP A 82 -10.21 7.14 11.04
C ASP A 82 -10.07 6.36 9.72
N LEU A 83 -8.94 5.66 9.56
CA LEU A 83 -8.61 4.90 8.35
C LEU A 83 -9.60 3.75 8.07
N ILE A 84 -10.34 3.31 9.08
CA ILE A 84 -11.40 2.31 8.92
C ILE A 84 -12.61 2.98 8.28
N ARG A 85 -13.00 4.18 8.74
CA ARG A 85 -14.09 4.96 8.13
C ARG A 85 -13.80 5.36 6.69
N THR A 86 -12.54 5.61 6.35
CA THR A 86 -12.17 5.94 4.96
C THR A 86 -12.15 4.74 4.01
N ARG A 87 -12.40 3.51 4.49
CA ARG A 87 -12.35 2.27 3.70
C ARG A 87 -10.98 2.00 3.05
N LEU A 88 -9.93 2.68 3.50
CA LEU A 88 -8.60 2.50 2.96
C LEU A 88 -8.00 1.17 3.40
N VAL A 89 -8.29 0.76 4.65
CA VAL A 89 -7.98 -0.58 5.16
C VAL A 89 -8.64 -1.68 4.30
N GLU A 90 -9.89 -1.46 3.88
CA GLU A 90 -10.61 -2.38 2.99
C GLU A 90 -9.90 -2.51 1.62
N ALA A 91 -9.44 -1.38 1.05
CA ALA A 91 -8.73 -1.38 -0.23
C ALA A 91 -7.37 -2.11 -0.15
N VAL A 92 -6.62 -1.91 0.94
CA VAL A 92 -5.32 -2.57 1.15
C VAL A 92 -5.50 -4.08 1.37
N SER A 93 -6.45 -4.47 2.22
CA SER A 93 -6.79 -5.88 2.43
C SER A 93 -7.24 -6.55 1.12
N LYS A 94 -8.06 -5.86 0.32
CA LYS A 94 -8.50 -6.35 -0.99
C LYS A 94 -7.37 -6.45 -2.01
N ALA A 95 -6.33 -5.63 -1.88
CA ALA A 95 -5.12 -5.73 -2.71
C ALA A 95 -4.23 -6.93 -2.32
N GLY A 96 -4.54 -7.61 -1.21
CA GLY A 96 -3.84 -8.79 -0.72
C GLY A 96 -2.74 -8.49 0.31
N PHE A 97 -2.77 -7.31 0.94
CA PHE A 97 -1.79 -6.91 1.94
C PHE A 97 -2.42 -6.72 3.32
N GLU A 98 -1.64 -7.03 4.36
CA GLU A 98 -2.00 -6.74 5.74
C GLU A 98 -1.77 -5.25 6.04
N VAL A 99 -2.60 -4.65 6.89
CA VAL A 99 -2.39 -3.27 7.35
C VAL A 99 -1.69 -3.31 8.70
N LEU A 100 -0.55 -2.62 8.80
CA LEU A 100 0.15 -2.42 10.06
C LEU A 100 -0.42 -1.18 10.80
N PRO A 101 -0.59 -1.26 12.14
CA PRO A 101 -1.08 -0.16 12.96
C PRO A 101 -0.09 1.00 13.10
#